data_AF-A0A7S1WTH2-F1
#
_entry.id   AF-A0A7S1WTH2-F1
#
_cell.length_a   1.000
_cell.length_b   1.000
_cell.length_c   1.000
_cell.angle_alpha   90.00
_cell.angle_beta   90.00
_cell.angle_gamma   90.00
#
_symmetry.space_group_name_H-M   'P 1'
#
loop_
_entity.id
_entity.type
_entity.pdbx_description
1 polymer ?
#
loop_
_entity_poly.entity_id
_entity_poly.type
_entity_poly.pdbx_seq_one_letter_code
_entity_poly.pdbx_strand_id
1 'polypeptide(L)'
;APPPPQPSPQQASPAAAAPTDGLGAGPSMSPISSGGSDSMVDDPLYALVAELTEDPVVRDGEIIEARLSDVLKRLWDGIARKLKDWVAAWQAMGIPLDKQSEALQRFLNMAFCQSDDPDRAAMVVAELVKSHKVKVRAMEEVLIAFGHNLDGITAVNEDAWHIYAKYLVNVFPKAARSGWGWSRVGWSWTYWWQYVEKCTNTLENARAFDVLALILRLAQEKEGQPLGQLQAWTDDGRLQRVIAKLAELGGCGDSEVIETLRSQGVTMDPQI
;
A
#
# COMPACT_ATOMS: atom_id res chain seq x y z
N ALA A 1 8.84 -30.39 48.24
CA ALA A 1 9.12 -31.28 47.09
C ALA A 1 9.67 -30.43 45.96
N PRO A 2 10.80 -30.79 45.33
CA PRO A 2 11.31 -30.06 44.17
C PRO A 2 10.33 -30.15 42.99
N PRO A 3 10.22 -29.11 42.15
CA PRO A 3 9.35 -29.12 40.98
C PRO A 3 9.84 -30.13 39.93
N PRO A 4 8.93 -30.78 39.19
CA PRO A 4 9.30 -31.74 38.16
C PRO A 4 10.05 -31.05 37.00
N PRO A 5 11.02 -31.74 36.39
CA PRO A 5 11.81 -31.20 35.29
C PRO A 5 10.93 -30.91 34.07
N GLN A 6 11.09 -29.72 33.49
CA GLN A 6 10.45 -29.33 32.23
C GLN A 6 10.99 -30.17 31.06
N PRO A 7 10.12 -30.69 30.18
CA PRO A 7 10.54 -31.39 28.98
C PRO A 7 11.20 -30.42 27.99
N SER A 8 12.33 -30.84 27.42
CA SER A 8 13.07 -30.09 26.43
C SER A 8 12.27 -29.90 25.13
N PRO A 9 12.36 -28.74 24.46
CA PRO A 9 11.67 -28.50 23.20
C PRO A 9 12.21 -29.44 22.10
N GLN A 10 11.33 -30.29 21.57
CA GLN A 10 11.58 -31.10 20.38
C GLN A 10 11.81 -30.19 19.17
N GLN A 11 13.01 -30.29 18.62
CA GLN A 11 13.43 -29.64 17.39
C GLN A 11 12.59 -30.21 16.22
N ALA A 12 11.76 -29.38 15.61
CA ALA A 12 10.97 -29.77 14.44
C ALA A 12 11.88 -30.00 13.23
N SER A 13 11.86 -31.22 12.70
CA SER A 13 12.55 -31.59 11.46
C SER A 13 11.97 -30.79 10.27
N PRO A 14 12.82 -30.32 9.34
CA PRO A 14 12.35 -29.66 8.12
C PRO A 14 11.62 -30.67 7.22
N ALA A 15 10.43 -30.29 6.78
CA ALA A 15 9.61 -31.06 5.85
C ALA A 15 10.33 -31.20 4.49
N ALA A 16 10.43 -32.44 4.03
CA ALA A 16 10.99 -32.80 2.73
C ALA A 16 10.17 -32.18 1.59
N ALA A 17 10.88 -31.51 0.67
CA ALA A 17 10.32 -31.02 -0.58
C ALA A 17 9.91 -32.22 -1.46
N ALA A 18 8.68 -32.16 -2.00
CA ALA A 18 8.16 -33.14 -2.93
C ALA A 18 8.86 -33.05 -4.31
N PRO A 19 9.05 -34.18 -5.01
CA PRO A 19 9.61 -34.21 -6.36
C PRO A 19 8.55 -33.81 -7.40
N THR A 20 8.84 -32.81 -8.22
CA THR A 20 8.10 -32.48 -9.44
C THR A 20 8.81 -33.11 -10.64
N ASP A 21 8.31 -34.27 -11.05
CA ASP A 21 8.53 -34.83 -12.40
C ASP A 21 7.35 -34.45 -13.30
N GLY A 22 7.65 -33.99 -14.52
CA GLY A 22 6.62 -33.64 -15.50
C GLY A 22 7.16 -33.00 -16.77
N LEU A 23 7.81 -33.82 -17.59
CA LEU A 23 8.20 -33.55 -18.98
C LEU A 23 6.99 -33.12 -19.85
N GLY A 24 7.09 -31.97 -20.52
CA GLY A 24 6.08 -31.50 -21.48
C GLY A 24 6.68 -30.56 -22.53
N ALA A 25 6.45 -30.91 -23.80
CA ALA A 25 6.99 -30.35 -25.03
C ALA A 25 6.95 -28.81 -25.15
N GLY A 26 7.98 -28.24 -25.78
CA GLY A 26 8.28 -26.82 -25.75
C GLY A 26 7.57 -25.92 -26.78
N PRO A 27 7.84 -24.60 -26.72
CA PRO A 27 7.41 -23.65 -27.73
C PRO A 27 8.55 -23.18 -28.65
N SER A 28 8.16 -23.03 -29.91
CA SER A 28 8.87 -22.47 -31.05
C SER A 28 9.56 -21.14 -30.74
N MET A 29 10.84 -21.03 -31.11
CA MET A 29 11.62 -19.79 -31.06
C MET A 29 11.21 -18.86 -32.21
N SER A 30 10.49 -17.79 -31.88
CA SER A 30 10.34 -16.64 -32.77
C SER A 30 11.62 -15.80 -32.76
N PRO A 31 12.00 -15.19 -33.91
CA PRO A 31 13.27 -14.51 -34.07
C PRO A 31 13.39 -13.27 -33.18
N ILE A 32 14.55 -13.17 -32.52
CA ILE A 32 14.96 -12.04 -31.69
C ILE A 32 15.22 -10.85 -32.62
N SER A 33 14.33 -9.86 -32.59
CA SER A 33 14.55 -8.55 -33.20
C SER A 33 15.59 -7.77 -32.40
N SER A 34 16.85 -7.95 -32.78
CA SER A 34 18.00 -7.15 -32.35
C SER A 34 17.94 -5.78 -33.05
N GLY A 35 17.15 -4.85 -32.52
CA GLY A 35 17.02 -3.52 -33.11
C GLY A 35 16.47 -2.51 -32.12
N GLY A 36 17.38 -1.78 -31.45
CA GLY A 36 17.02 -0.68 -30.55
C GLY A 36 18.11 -0.32 -29.55
N SER A 37 19.35 -0.16 -30.00
CA SER A 37 20.42 0.48 -29.22
C SER A 37 20.28 2.01 -29.34
N ASP A 38 19.13 2.55 -28.96
CA ASP A 38 18.85 3.98 -29.10
C ASP A 38 18.75 4.65 -27.73
N SER A 39 19.75 5.50 -27.47
CA SER A 39 19.93 6.49 -26.42
C SER A 39 19.52 6.14 -24.97
N MET A 40 20.38 5.40 -24.26
CA MET A 40 20.41 5.45 -22.78
C MET A 40 20.90 6.81 -22.25
N VAL A 41 21.48 7.66 -23.10
CA VAL A 41 22.13 8.92 -22.70
C VAL A 41 21.11 10.02 -22.38
N ASP A 42 19.87 9.91 -22.87
CA ASP A 42 18.82 10.92 -22.68
C ASP A 42 17.69 10.49 -21.73
N ASP A 43 17.93 9.54 -20.80
CA ASP A 43 16.94 9.20 -19.78
C ASP A 43 16.86 10.30 -18.71
N PRO A 44 15.75 11.06 -18.60
CA PRO A 44 15.62 12.14 -17.63
C PRO A 44 15.71 11.65 -16.17
N LEU A 45 15.35 10.39 -15.90
CA LEU A 45 15.50 9.81 -14.57
C LEU A 45 16.98 9.60 -14.24
N TYR A 46 17.78 9.12 -15.20
CA TYR A 46 19.21 8.92 -15.01
C TYR A 46 19.92 10.25 -14.77
N ALA A 47 19.57 11.29 -15.53
CA ALA A 47 20.08 12.64 -15.33
C ALA A 47 19.73 13.18 -13.93
N LEU A 48 18.49 13.00 -13.48
CA LEU A 48 18.07 13.41 -12.12
C LEU A 48 18.83 12.65 -11.02
N VAL A 49 19.05 11.34 -11.19
CA VAL A 49 19.81 10.54 -10.22
C VAL A 49 21.28 10.96 -10.16
N ALA A 50 21.89 11.30 -11.30
CA ALA A 50 23.24 11.87 -11.33
C ALA A 50 23.27 13.24 -10.61
N GLU A 51 22.29 14.10 -10.88
CA GLU A 51 22.14 15.40 -10.22
C GLU A 51 21.99 15.27 -8.70
N LEU A 52 21.27 14.26 -8.20
CA LEU A 52 21.13 13.99 -6.76
C LEU A 52 22.44 13.58 -6.08
N THR A 53 23.46 13.15 -6.84
CA THR A 53 24.79 12.86 -6.31
C THR A 53 25.58 14.15 -6.07
N GLU A 54 25.40 15.15 -6.93
CA GLU A 54 26.07 16.45 -6.84
C GLU A 54 25.34 17.43 -5.91
N ASP A 55 24.01 17.42 -5.96
CA ASP A 55 23.11 18.25 -5.18
C ASP A 55 22.06 17.40 -4.43
N PRO A 56 22.45 16.79 -3.29
CA PRO A 56 21.61 15.83 -2.58
C PRO A 56 20.44 16.51 -1.88
N VAL A 57 19.34 15.75 -1.72
CA VAL A 57 18.17 16.15 -0.93
C VAL A 57 18.48 16.21 0.57
N VAL A 58 19.50 15.48 1.03
CA VAL A 58 19.90 15.39 2.44
C VAL A 58 21.33 15.90 2.59
N ARG A 59 21.54 16.85 3.51
CA ARG A 59 22.87 17.33 3.92
C ARG A 59 22.95 17.28 5.44
N ASP A 60 24.06 16.74 5.95
CA ASP A 60 24.31 16.60 7.39
C ASP A 60 23.17 15.88 8.16
N GLY A 61 22.51 14.92 7.50
CA GLY A 61 21.39 14.15 8.06
C GLY A 61 20.03 14.85 8.03
N GLU A 62 19.97 16.09 7.54
CA GLU A 62 18.74 16.89 7.47
C GLU A 62 18.21 17.00 6.04
N ILE A 63 16.88 17.01 5.91
CA ILE A 63 16.20 17.19 4.63
C ILE A 63 16.27 18.66 4.22
N ILE A 64 16.77 18.93 3.02
CA ILE A 64 16.70 20.25 2.40
C ILE A 64 15.32 20.39 1.75
N GLU A 65 14.38 20.99 2.46
CA GLU A 65 12.96 21.02 2.06
C GLU A 65 12.71 21.55 0.63
N ALA A 66 13.39 22.63 0.26
CA ALA A 66 13.26 23.22 -1.08
C ALA A 66 13.72 22.25 -2.16
N ARG A 67 14.81 21.52 -1.90
CA ARG A 67 15.37 20.55 -2.82
C ARG A 67 14.50 19.30 -2.90
N LEU A 68 14.00 18.79 -1.77
CA LEU A 68 13.03 17.69 -1.77
C LEU A 68 11.79 18.05 -2.60
N SER A 69 11.23 19.24 -2.39
CA SER A 69 10.03 19.70 -3.09
C SER A 69 10.25 19.82 -4.60
N ASP A 70 11.40 20.36 -5.03
CA ASP A 70 11.80 20.44 -6.44
C ASP A 70 11.87 19.04 -7.08
N VAL A 71 12.58 18.11 -6.45
CA VAL A 71 12.77 16.75 -6.98
C VAL A 71 11.43 16.01 -7.04
N LEU A 72 10.63 16.05 -5.98
CA LEU A 72 9.31 15.41 -5.96
C LEU A 72 8.39 15.96 -7.05
N LYS A 73 8.40 17.28 -7.25
CA LYS A 73 7.63 17.93 -8.32
C LYS A 73 8.10 17.46 -9.69
N ARG A 74 9.41 17.45 -9.97
CA ARG A 74 9.95 16.96 -11.24
C ARG A 74 9.59 15.50 -11.52
N LEU A 75 9.61 14.64 -10.50
CA LEU A 75 9.16 13.24 -10.62
C LEU A 75 7.66 13.18 -10.96
N TRP A 76 6.84 14.00 -10.30
CA TRP A 76 5.41 14.09 -10.54
C TRP A 76 5.10 14.58 -11.97
N ASP A 77 5.81 15.61 -12.43
CA ASP A 77 5.67 16.27 -13.74
C ASP A 77 6.21 15.43 -14.92
N GLY A 78 6.54 14.15 -14.69
CA GLY A 78 6.74 13.17 -15.76
C GLY A 78 8.15 12.61 -15.89
N ILE A 79 9.12 12.99 -15.03
CA ILE A 79 10.41 12.28 -14.98
C ILE A 79 10.18 10.81 -14.58
N ALA A 80 9.33 10.55 -13.59
CA ALA A 80 8.97 9.20 -13.20
C ALA A 80 7.76 8.69 -14.01
N ARG A 81 8.03 7.85 -15.01
CA ARG A 81 7.04 7.30 -15.95
C ARG A 81 6.39 6.03 -15.45
N LYS A 82 7.08 5.26 -14.60
CA LYS A 82 6.58 4.04 -13.95
C LYS A 82 6.82 4.09 -12.45
N LEU A 83 6.09 3.29 -11.68
CA LEU A 83 6.24 3.22 -10.22
C LEU A 83 7.68 2.84 -9.78
N LYS A 84 8.38 2.05 -10.58
CA LYS A 84 9.78 1.67 -10.30
C LYS A 84 10.76 2.86 -10.43
N ASP A 85 10.42 3.90 -11.17
CA ASP A 85 11.25 5.10 -11.28
C ASP A 85 11.24 5.88 -9.97
N TRP A 86 10.09 5.94 -9.30
CA TRP A 86 9.96 6.50 -7.95
C TRP A 86 10.84 5.76 -6.94
N VAL A 87 10.91 4.43 -7.02
CA VAL A 87 11.78 3.61 -6.16
C VAL A 87 13.26 3.95 -6.37
N ALA A 88 13.68 4.12 -7.63
CA ALA A 88 15.06 4.49 -7.96
C ALA A 88 15.40 5.91 -7.50
N ALA A 89 14.53 6.89 -7.77
CA ALA A 89 14.73 8.27 -7.34
C ALA A 89 14.74 8.39 -5.81
N TRP A 90 13.80 7.75 -5.11
CA TRP A 90 13.74 7.76 -3.64
C TRP A 90 15.01 7.17 -3.00
N GLN A 91 15.56 6.11 -3.60
CA GLN A 91 16.84 5.54 -3.17
C GLN A 91 17.99 6.54 -3.36
N ALA A 92 18.00 7.28 -4.47
CA ALA A 92 19.02 8.28 -4.78
C ALA A 92 18.93 9.53 -3.89
N MET A 93 17.73 9.88 -3.38
CA MET A 93 17.56 10.99 -2.44
C MET A 93 18.28 10.77 -1.10
N GLY A 94 18.60 9.52 -0.74
CA GLY A 94 19.37 9.21 0.47
C GLY A 94 18.66 9.54 1.79
N ILE A 95 17.32 9.55 1.82
CA ILE A 95 16.51 9.94 2.99
C ILE A 95 16.75 8.99 4.17
N PRO A 96 17.24 9.48 5.33
CA PRO A 96 17.40 8.68 6.55
C PRO A 96 16.09 8.04 7.03
N LEU A 97 16.18 6.87 7.67
CA LEU A 97 15.02 6.10 8.09
C LEU A 97 14.08 6.87 9.04
N ASP A 98 14.65 7.67 9.92
CA ASP A 98 13.98 8.52 10.90
C ASP A 98 13.37 9.80 10.30
N LYS A 99 13.71 10.13 9.05
CA LYS A 99 13.16 11.28 8.31
C LYS A 99 12.18 10.87 7.21
N GLN A 100 11.88 9.57 7.07
CA GLN A 100 11.00 9.07 6.01
C GLN A 100 9.56 9.57 6.13
N SER A 101 9.03 9.68 7.35
CA SER A 101 7.67 10.19 7.59
C SER A 101 7.55 11.65 7.16
N GLU A 102 8.53 12.48 7.50
CA GLU A 102 8.61 13.88 7.06
C GLU A 102 8.63 14.01 5.52
N ALA A 103 9.50 13.25 4.84
CA ALA A 103 9.58 13.28 3.39
C ALA A 103 8.29 12.79 2.71
N LEU A 104 7.67 11.73 3.25
CA LEU A 104 6.39 11.21 2.76
C LEU A 104 5.26 12.23 2.95
N GLN A 105 5.23 12.93 4.09
CA GLN A 105 4.24 13.96 4.36
C GLN A 105 4.33 15.08 3.33
N ARG A 106 5.56 15.50 2.98
CA ARG A 106 5.80 16.49 1.91
C ARG A 106 5.32 16.00 0.56
N PHE A 107 5.61 14.74 0.20
CA PHE A 107 5.13 14.13 -1.04
C PHE A 107 3.60 14.10 -1.13
N LEU A 108 2.92 13.67 -0.08
CA LEU A 108 1.47 13.59 -0.10
C LEU A 108 0.81 14.97 -0.10
N ASN A 109 1.33 15.93 0.67
CA ASN A 109 0.85 17.31 0.63
C ASN A 109 0.97 17.91 -0.78
N MET A 110 2.10 17.67 -1.45
CA MET A 110 2.30 18.07 -2.85
C MET A 110 1.27 17.39 -3.76
N ALA A 111 1.09 16.08 -3.63
CA ALA A 111 0.15 15.32 -4.45
C ALA A 111 -1.29 15.83 -4.28
N PHE A 112 -1.74 16.14 -3.06
CA PHE A 112 -3.09 16.67 -2.84
C PHE A 112 -3.32 18.03 -3.49
N CYS A 113 -2.29 18.87 -3.57
CA CYS A 113 -2.37 20.18 -4.21
C CYS A 113 -2.30 20.12 -5.75
N GLN A 114 -1.82 19.02 -6.34
CA GLN A 114 -1.49 18.94 -7.78
C GLN A 114 -2.28 17.86 -8.54
N SER A 115 -3.14 17.10 -7.87
CA SER A 115 -3.62 15.82 -8.39
C SER A 115 -4.81 15.96 -9.34
N ASP A 116 -4.55 15.84 -10.64
CA ASP A 116 -5.52 15.34 -11.62
C ASP A 116 -5.72 13.80 -11.52
N ASP A 117 -4.80 13.09 -10.83
CA ASP A 117 -4.81 11.64 -10.62
C ASP A 117 -4.58 11.29 -9.13
N PRO A 118 -5.67 11.15 -8.34
CA PRO A 118 -5.58 10.86 -6.93
C PRO A 118 -5.14 9.42 -6.62
N ASP A 119 -5.10 8.53 -7.63
CA ASP A 119 -4.68 7.13 -7.46
C ASP A 119 -3.16 7.00 -7.45
N ARG A 120 -2.49 7.82 -8.27
CA ARG A 120 -1.03 7.75 -8.46
C ARG A 120 -0.27 7.87 -7.15
N ALA A 121 -0.65 8.79 -6.26
CA ALA A 121 0.03 9.00 -4.98
C ALA A 121 -0.01 7.73 -4.11
N ALA A 122 -1.18 7.11 -3.99
CA ALA A 122 -1.37 5.87 -3.23
C ALA A 122 -0.52 4.72 -3.78
N MET A 123 -0.47 4.60 -5.11
CA MET A 123 0.30 3.57 -5.80
C MET A 123 1.81 3.76 -5.62
N VAL A 124 2.29 5.01 -5.69
CA VAL A 124 3.71 5.35 -5.45
C VAL A 124 4.11 4.98 -4.03
N VAL A 125 3.36 5.42 -3.02
CA VAL A 125 3.67 5.09 -1.62
C VAL A 125 3.63 3.58 -1.38
N ALA A 126 2.62 2.89 -1.89
CA ALA A 126 2.55 1.43 -1.79
C ALA A 126 3.77 0.77 -2.43
N GLU A 127 4.23 1.24 -3.60
CA GLU A 127 5.41 0.69 -4.26
C GLU A 127 6.71 0.94 -3.46
N LEU A 128 6.86 2.13 -2.86
CA LEU A 128 7.99 2.45 -1.98
C LEU A 128 8.03 1.54 -0.75
N VAL A 129 6.87 1.26 -0.14
CA VAL A 129 6.74 0.35 1.01
C VAL A 129 7.03 -1.10 0.62
N LYS A 130 6.41 -1.58 -0.47
CA LYS A 130 6.62 -2.96 -0.99
C LYS A 130 8.07 -3.20 -1.40
N SER A 131 8.75 -2.17 -1.91
CA SER A 131 10.18 -2.21 -2.29
C SER A 131 11.13 -1.93 -1.13
N HIS A 132 10.63 -1.86 0.11
CA HIS A 132 11.40 -1.61 1.33
C HIS A 132 12.20 -0.30 1.34
N LYS A 133 11.83 0.67 0.50
CA LYS A 133 12.42 2.02 0.51
C LYS A 133 11.82 2.89 1.59
N VAL A 134 10.57 2.61 1.94
CA VAL A 134 9.86 3.25 3.04
C VAL A 134 9.42 2.19 4.06
N LYS A 135 9.59 2.48 5.35
CA LYS A 135 9.07 1.61 6.41
C LYS A 135 7.55 1.76 6.51
N VAL A 136 6.84 0.63 6.68
CA VAL A 136 5.39 0.61 6.96
C VAL A 136 5.04 1.54 8.13
N ARG A 137 5.87 1.54 9.19
CA ARG A 137 5.71 2.44 10.34
C ARG A 137 5.78 3.92 9.98
N ALA A 138 6.68 4.33 9.09
CA ALA A 138 6.75 5.73 8.66
C ALA A 138 5.47 6.16 7.94
N MET A 139 4.86 5.25 7.16
CA MET A 139 3.57 5.52 6.54
C MET A 139 2.41 5.53 7.55
N GLU A 140 2.43 4.66 8.56
CA GLU A 140 1.49 4.67 9.69
C GLU A 140 1.47 6.05 10.36
N GLU A 141 2.65 6.57 10.68
CA GLU A 141 2.84 7.87 11.35
C GLU A 141 2.28 9.01 10.49
N VAL A 142 2.47 8.97 9.17
CA VAL A 142 1.94 9.97 8.25
C VAL A 142 0.41 9.91 8.16
N LEU A 143 -0.18 8.72 8.06
CA LEU A 143 -1.64 8.58 8.05
C LEU A 143 -2.25 9.02 9.38
N ILE A 144 -1.64 8.68 10.52
CA ILE A 144 -2.08 9.16 11.84
C ILE A 144 -2.04 10.69 11.91
N ALA A 145 -0.92 11.31 11.51
CA ALA A 145 -0.77 12.76 11.50
C ALA A 145 -1.77 13.46 10.56
N PHE A 146 -2.05 12.86 9.41
CA PHE A 146 -3.06 13.34 8.48
C PHE A 146 -4.47 13.24 9.05
N GLY A 147 -4.80 12.19 9.79
CA GLY A 147 -6.12 12.04 10.38
C GLY A 147 -6.45 13.18 11.33
N HIS A 148 -5.47 13.62 12.11
CA HIS A 148 -5.60 14.79 13.00
C HIS A 148 -5.77 16.14 12.28
N ASN A 149 -5.36 16.23 11.02
CA ASN A 149 -5.44 17.46 10.21
C ASN A 149 -6.33 17.28 8.97
N LEU A 150 -7.22 16.28 8.98
CA LEU A 150 -7.91 15.90 7.75
C LEU A 150 -8.82 17.02 7.25
N ASP A 151 -9.52 17.72 8.15
CA ASP A 151 -10.42 18.82 7.79
C ASP A 151 -9.70 19.90 6.98
N GLY A 152 -8.50 20.29 7.43
CA GLY A 152 -7.67 21.28 6.74
C GLY A 152 -7.18 20.80 5.38
N ILE A 153 -6.88 19.50 5.24
CA ILE A 153 -6.50 18.90 3.96
C ILE A 153 -7.72 18.83 3.02
N THR A 154 -8.88 18.41 3.52
CA THR A 154 -10.11 18.30 2.73
C THR A 154 -10.67 19.64 2.28
N ALA A 155 -10.36 20.72 3.00
CA ALA A 155 -10.66 22.09 2.57
C ALA A 155 -9.89 22.49 1.30
N VAL A 156 -8.75 21.84 1.02
CA VAL A 156 -7.96 22.03 -0.21
C VAL A 156 -8.31 20.99 -1.27
N ASN A 157 -8.52 19.74 -0.86
CA ASN A 157 -8.85 18.62 -1.73
C ASN A 157 -9.80 17.65 -1.04
N GLU A 158 -11.08 17.71 -1.39
CA GLU A 158 -12.15 16.89 -0.81
C GLU A 158 -11.87 15.38 -0.93
N ASP A 159 -11.13 14.95 -1.96
CA ASP A 159 -10.81 13.55 -2.23
C ASP A 159 -9.53 13.07 -1.54
N ALA A 160 -8.84 13.92 -0.78
CA ALA A 160 -7.56 13.58 -0.16
C ALA A 160 -7.66 12.37 0.79
N TRP A 161 -8.79 12.20 1.48
CA TRP A 161 -9.03 11.06 2.37
C TRP A 161 -9.04 9.71 1.64
N HIS A 162 -9.25 9.69 0.32
CA HIS A 162 -9.18 8.47 -0.48
C HIS A 162 -7.79 7.81 -0.43
N ILE A 163 -6.72 8.56 -0.09
CA ILE A 163 -5.37 8.04 0.04
C ILE A 163 -5.30 6.84 1.00
N TYR A 164 -6.10 6.86 2.08
CA TYR A 164 -6.13 5.79 3.06
C TYR A 164 -6.59 4.50 2.41
N ALA A 165 -7.77 4.51 1.81
CA ALA A 165 -8.35 3.31 1.22
C ALA A 165 -7.49 2.79 0.05
N LYS A 166 -7.05 3.68 -0.83
CA LYS A 166 -6.24 3.34 -2.01
C LYS A 166 -4.87 2.79 -1.62
N TYR A 167 -4.22 3.34 -0.59
CA TYR A 167 -2.96 2.78 -0.09
C TYR A 167 -3.19 1.43 0.60
N LEU A 168 -4.16 1.35 1.51
CA LEU A 168 -4.43 0.17 2.33
C LEU A 168 -4.82 -1.05 1.50
N VAL A 169 -5.58 -0.86 0.40
CA VAL A 169 -5.90 -1.95 -0.54
C VAL A 169 -4.68 -2.39 -1.34
N ASN A 170 -3.77 -1.48 -1.71
CA ASN A 170 -2.54 -1.83 -2.42
C ASN A 170 -1.53 -2.59 -1.55
N VAL A 171 -1.65 -2.49 -0.23
CA VAL A 171 -0.86 -3.29 0.74
C VAL A 171 -1.67 -4.42 1.38
N PHE A 172 -2.84 -4.78 0.84
CA PHE A 172 -3.64 -5.90 1.32
C PHE A 172 -2.88 -7.24 1.14
N PRO A 173 -2.90 -8.15 2.13
CA PRO A 173 -2.14 -9.40 2.06
C PRO A 173 -2.73 -10.35 1.01
N LYS A 174 -1.99 -10.54 -0.09
CA LYS A 174 -2.36 -11.43 -1.21
C LYS A 174 -1.15 -12.24 -1.66
N ALA A 175 -1.43 -13.36 -2.32
CA ALA A 175 -0.40 -14.14 -2.98
C ALA A 175 0.20 -13.34 -4.15
N ALA A 176 1.51 -13.48 -4.40
CA ALA A 176 2.21 -12.76 -5.47
C ALA A 176 1.57 -12.97 -6.87
N ARG A 177 0.96 -14.13 -7.10
CA ARG A 177 0.26 -14.46 -8.36
C ARG A 177 -1.03 -13.68 -8.60
N SER A 178 -1.56 -12.96 -7.60
CA SER A 178 -2.81 -12.22 -7.74
C SER A 178 -2.66 -10.91 -8.54
N GLY A 179 -1.43 -10.44 -8.78
CA GLY A 179 -1.18 -9.20 -9.51
C GLY A 179 -1.48 -7.90 -8.74
N TRP A 180 -2.02 -8.01 -7.52
CA TRP A 180 -2.27 -6.89 -6.62
C TRP A 180 -2.04 -7.28 -5.16
N GLY A 181 -2.02 -6.27 -4.27
CA GLY A 181 -1.73 -6.45 -2.85
C GLY A 181 -0.24 -6.65 -2.57
N TRP A 182 0.06 -7.24 -1.42
CA TRP A 182 1.43 -7.45 -0.95
C TRP A 182 1.64 -8.84 -0.35
N SER A 183 2.53 -9.61 -0.98
CA SER A 183 2.99 -10.91 -0.48
C SER A 183 4.27 -10.73 0.33
N ARG A 184 4.17 -10.73 1.66
CA ARG A 184 5.32 -10.62 2.56
C ARG A 184 5.18 -11.53 3.77
N VAL A 185 6.30 -12.16 4.16
CA VAL A 185 6.38 -12.98 5.38
C VAL A 185 5.99 -12.13 6.59
N GLY A 186 5.04 -12.63 7.39
CA GLY A 186 4.50 -11.93 8.56
C GLY A 186 3.45 -10.87 8.24
N TRP A 187 3.15 -10.61 6.97
CA TRP A 187 2.07 -9.69 6.57
C TRP A 187 0.79 -10.50 6.29
N SER A 188 0.10 -10.89 7.36
CA SER A 188 -1.17 -11.62 7.28
C SER A 188 -2.36 -10.68 7.32
N TRP A 189 -3.57 -11.20 7.10
CA TRP A 189 -4.81 -10.44 7.24
C TRP A 189 -4.93 -9.79 8.63
N THR A 190 -4.58 -10.51 9.70
CA THR A 190 -4.64 -9.99 11.07
C THR A 190 -3.73 -8.77 11.27
N TYR A 191 -2.48 -8.84 10.78
CA TYR A 191 -1.54 -7.72 10.89
C TYR A 191 -1.96 -6.54 10.02
N TRP A 192 -2.42 -6.81 8.80
CA TRP A 192 -2.97 -5.77 7.93
C TRP A 192 -4.20 -5.10 8.55
N TRP A 193 -5.12 -5.87 9.14
CA TRP A 193 -6.32 -5.32 9.77
C TRP A 193 -5.98 -4.45 10.99
N GLN A 194 -5.06 -4.89 11.86
CA GLN A 194 -4.57 -4.06 12.95
C GLN A 194 -3.94 -2.76 12.45
N TYR A 195 -3.21 -2.82 11.34
CA TYR A 195 -2.62 -1.65 10.71
C TYR A 195 -3.69 -0.69 10.16
N VAL A 196 -4.72 -1.22 9.49
CA VAL A 196 -5.90 -0.46 9.04
C VAL A 196 -6.56 0.24 10.22
N GLU A 197 -6.87 -0.49 11.29
CA GLU A 197 -7.51 0.06 12.50
C GLU A 197 -6.69 1.21 13.09
N LYS A 198 -5.37 1.05 13.22
CA LYS A 198 -4.51 2.15 13.72
C LYS A 198 -4.53 3.38 12.84
N CYS A 199 -4.49 3.20 11.51
CA CYS A 199 -4.50 4.31 10.57
C CYS A 199 -5.84 5.05 10.54
N THR A 200 -6.96 4.34 10.76
CA THR A 200 -8.30 4.95 10.69
C THR A 200 -8.84 5.42 12.04
N ASN A 201 -8.26 4.98 13.16
CA ASN A 201 -8.72 5.35 14.50
C ASN A 201 -8.49 6.83 14.87
N THR A 202 -7.71 7.57 14.07
CA THR A 202 -7.51 9.02 14.25
C THR A 202 -8.50 9.86 13.44
N LEU A 203 -9.31 9.22 12.59
CA LEU A 203 -10.34 9.87 11.79
C LEU A 203 -11.63 10.01 12.60
N GLU A 204 -12.48 10.97 12.22
CA GLU A 204 -13.87 10.97 12.66
C GLU A 204 -14.56 9.67 12.23
N ASN A 205 -15.46 9.15 13.07
CA ASN A 205 -16.15 7.88 12.83
C ASN A 205 -16.81 7.78 11.45
N ALA A 206 -17.50 8.84 11.00
CA ALA A 206 -18.11 8.88 9.68
C ALA A 206 -17.08 8.73 8.56
N ARG A 207 -15.91 9.36 8.71
CA ARG A 207 -14.84 9.26 7.71
C ARG A 207 -14.09 7.93 7.76
N ALA A 208 -13.87 7.39 8.95
CA ALA A 208 -13.33 6.04 9.11
C ALA A 208 -14.27 5.00 8.46
N PHE A 209 -15.58 5.18 8.59
CA PHE A 209 -16.59 4.36 7.92
C PHE A 209 -16.42 4.43 6.40
N ASP A 210 -16.38 5.64 5.83
CA ASP A 210 -16.19 5.84 4.38
C ASP A 210 -14.91 5.19 3.86
N VAL A 211 -13.80 5.33 4.60
CA VAL A 211 -12.51 4.71 4.24
C VAL A 211 -12.63 3.19 4.20
N LEU A 212 -13.23 2.56 5.22
CA LEU A 212 -13.38 1.11 5.28
C LEU A 212 -14.34 0.60 4.20
N ALA A 213 -15.44 1.30 3.94
CA ALA A 213 -16.37 0.96 2.87
C ALA A 213 -15.69 1.04 1.49
N LEU A 214 -14.89 2.08 1.27
CA LEU A 214 -14.10 2.23 0.04
C LEU A 214 -13.03 1.14 -0.11
N ILE A 215 -12.38 0.69 0.98
CA ILE A 215 -11.45 -0.45 0.94
C ILE A 215 -12.17 -1.71 0.43
N LEU A 216 -13.37 -2.01 0.95
CA LEU A 216 -14.15 -3.16 0.50
C LEU A 216 -14.53 -3.05 -0.98
N ARG A 217 -14.97 -1.87 -1.42
CA ARG A 217 -15.28 -1.62 -2.84
C ARG A 217 -14.07 -1.85 -3.74
N LEU A 218 -12.93 -1.23 -3.41
CA LEU A 218 -11.69 -1.38 -4.18
C LEU A 218 -11.19 -2.83 -4.16
N ALA A 219 -11.30 -3.54 -3.03
CA ALA A 219 -10.93 -4.95 -2.96
C ALA A 219 -11.81 -5.80 -3.88
N GLN A 220 -13.13 -5.56 -3.89
CA GLN A 220 -14.06 -6.26 -4.77
C GLN A 220 -13.74 -6.00 -6.25
N GLU A 221 -13.48 -4.75 -6.63
CA GLU A 221 -13.09 -4.36 -7.98
C GLU A 221 -11.81 -5.08 -8.44
N LYS A 222 -10.82 -5.19 -7.56
CA LYS A 222 -9.55 -5.90 -7.85
C LYS A 222 -9.71 -7.42 -7.96
N GLU A 223 -10.69 -7.99 -7.26
CA GLU A 223 -10.98 -9.44 -7.32
C GLU A 223 -11.88 -9.81 -8.49
N GLY A 224 -12.64 -8.85 -9.01
CA GLY A 224 -13.58 -9.06 -10.12
C GLY A 224 -14.80 -9.92 -9.75
N GLN A 225 -15.02 -10.19 -8.46
CA GLN A 225 -16.14 -10.98 -7.95
C GLN A 225 -16.58 -10.49 -6.56
N PRO A 226 -17.85 -10.73 -6.16
CA PRO A 226 -18.38 -10.32 -4.86
C PRO A 226 -17.54 -10.82 -3.68
N LEU A 227 -17.34 -9.97 -2.66
CA LEU A 227 -16.49 -10.34 -1.51
C LEU A 227 -17.03 -11.53 -0.73
N GLY A 228 -18.35 -11.70 -0.66
CA GLY A 228 -18.99 -12.85 -0.01
C GLY A 228 -18.74 -14.20 -0.69
N GLN A 229 -18.19 -14.21 -1.91
CA GLN A 229 -17.83 -15.44 -2.63
C GLN A 229 -16.33 -15.75 -2.51
N LEU A 230 -15.55 -14.83 -1.94
CA LEU A 230 -14.12 -14.96 -1.80
C LEU A 230 -13.77 -15.63 -0.49
N GLN A 231 -13.18 -16.83 -0.57
CA GLN A 231 -12.66 -17.55 0.59
C GLN A 231 -11.76 -16.69 1.49
N ALA A 232 -10.94 -15.80 0.90
CA ALA A 232 -10.05 -14.92 1.67
C ALA A 232 -10.79 -13.95 2.62
N TRP A 233 -12.07 -13.67 2.35
CA TRP A 233 -12.94 -12.76 3.11
C TRP A 233 -13.98 -13.50 3.95
N THR A 234 -14.43 -14.68 3.54
CA THR A 234 -15.41 -15.48 4.29
C THR A 234 -14.78 -16.36 5.35
N ASP A 235 -13.55 -16.84 5.13
CA ASP A 235 -12.82 -17.62 6.12
C ASP A 235 -12.60 -16.82 7.41
N ASP A 236 -12.73 -17.50 8.55
CA ASP A 236 -12.52 -16.94 9.90
C ASP A 236 -13.42 -15.74 10.26
N GLY A 237 -14.50 -15.50 9.51
CA GLY A 237 -15.41 -14.37 9.78
C GLY A 237 -14.79 -13.00 9.52
N ARG A 238 -13.79 -12.91 8.62
CA ARG A 238 -13.07 -11.65 8.32
C ARG A 238 -14.01 -10.56 7.83
N LEU A 239 -14.88 -10.86 6.87
CA LEU A 239 -15.86 -9.91 6.36
C LEU A 239 -16.81 -9.45 7.47
N GLN A 240 -17.30 -10.39 8.30
CA GLN A 240 -18.15 -10.06 9.45
C GLN A 240 -17.45 -9.13 10.44
N ARG A 241 -16.15 -9.29 10.66
CA ARG A 241 -15.37 -8.37 11.51
C ARG A 241 -15.34 -6.95 10.94
N VAL A 242 -15.20 -6.81 9.62
CA VAL A 242 -15.24 -5.48 8.97
C VAL A 242 -16.64 -4.87 9.07
N ILE A 243 -17.69 -5.67 8.84
CA ILE A 243 -19.09 -5.23 8.99
C ILE A 243 -19.36 -4.76 10.42
N ALA A 244 -18.96 -5.53 11.42
CA ALA A 244 -19.11 -5.16 12.82
C ALA A 244 -18.37 -3.85 13.16
N LYS A 245 -17.17 -3.63 12.59
CA LYS A 245 -16.45 -2.37 12.78
C LYS A 245 -17.16 -1.19 12.10
N LEU A 246 -17.70 -1.40 10.89
CA LEU A 246 -18.52 -0.40 10.20
C LEU A 246 -19.79 -0.06 10.99
N ALA A 247 -20.45 -1.06 11.58
CA ALA A 247 -21.62 -0.87 12.43
C ALA A 247 -21.28 -0.03 13.67
N GLU A 248 -20.15 -0.31 14.33
CA GLU A 248 -19.62 0.48 15.45
C GLU A 248 -19.37 1.94 15.06
N LEU A 249 -18.70 2.17 13.92
CA LEU A 249 -18.38 3.52 13.44
C LEU A 249 -19.64 4.29 12.99
N GLY A 250 -20.57 3.62 12.34
CA GLY A 250 -21.83 4.22 11.86
C GLY A 250 -22.88 4.41 12.95
N GLY A 251 -22.71 3.76 14.11
CA GLY A 251 -23.75 3.72 15.14
C GLY A 251 -25.04 3.05 14.66
N CYS A 252 -24.92 2.06 13.76
CA CYS A 252 -26.02 1.43 13.03
C CYS A 252 -25.92 -0.11 13.13
N GLY A 253 -26.98 -0.81 12.72
CA GLY A 253 -26.99 -2.28 12.70
C GLY A 253 -26.30 -2.86 11.45
N ASP A 254 -25.85 -4.12 11.53
CA ASP A 254 -25.21 -4.84 10.41
C ASP A 254 -26.06 -4.78 9.11
N SER A 255 -27.38 -4.87 9.22
CA SER A 255 -28.29 -4.76 8.08
C SER A 255 -28.23 -3.39 7.38
N GLU A 256 -28.11 -2.31 8.14
CA GLU A 256 -28.00 -0.94 7.61
C GLU A 256 -26.63 -0.71 6.98
N VAL A 257 -25.57 -1.30 7.58
CA VAL A 257 -24.22 -1.31 6.98
C VAL A 257 -24.25 -2.03 5.64
N ILE A 258 -24.84 -3.22 5.57
CA ILE A 258 -24.90 -4.01 4.33
C ILE A 258 -25.70 -3.26 3.25
N GLU A 259 -26.82 -2.63 3.59
CA GLU A 259 -27.58 -1.79 2.65
C GLU A 259 -26.75 -0.60 2.14
N THR A 260 -26.02 0.06 3.03
CA THR A 260 -25.12 1.17 2.67
C THR A 260 -23.98 0.69 1.76
N LEU A 261 -23.37 -0.45 2.08
CA LEU A 261 -22.31 -1.04 1.25
C LEU A 261 -22.83 -1.43 -0.13
N ARG A 262 -24.05 -1.98 -0.24
CA ARG A 262 -24.69 -2.26 -1.53
C ARG A 262 -24.93 -1.00 -2.35
N SER A 263 -25.40 0.09 -1.73
CA SER A 263 -25.61 1.36 -2.44
C SER A 263 -24.30 1.96 -2.95
N GLN A 264 -23.17 1.64 -2.31
CA GLN A 264 -21.83 1.99 -2.75
C GLN A 264 -21.19 0.99 -3.73
N GLY A 265 -21.93 -0.04 -4.16
CA GLY A 265 -21.47 -1.02 -5.15
C GLY A 265 -20.72 -2.23 -4.58
N VAL A 266 -20.70 -2.42 -3.26
CA VAL A 266 -20.18 -3.63 -2.62
C VAL A 266 -21.26 -4.70 -2.59
N THR A 267 -21.05 -5.78 -3.32
CA THR A 267 -21.97 -6.90 -3.41
C THR A 267 -21.64 -7.91 -2.32
N MET A 268 -22.60 -8.13 -1.42
CA MET A 268 -22.53 -9.17 -0.40
C MET A 268 -23.52 -10.28 -0.72
N ASP A 269 -23.12 -11.52 -0.46
CA ASP A 269 -24.02 -12.67 -0.60
C ASP A 269 -25.16 -12.52 0.42
N PRO A 270 -26.44 -12.68 0.03
CA PRO A 270 -27.58 -12.60 0.95
C PRO A 270 -27.57 -13.65 2.08
N GLN A 271 -26.67 -14.62 2.07
CA GLN A 271 -26.55 -15.65 3.12
C GLN A 271 -25.64 -15.28 4.31
N ILE A 272 -25.02 -14.10 4.30
CA ILE A 272 -24.22 -13.55 5.42
C ILE A 272 -25.11 -12.67 6.29
#